data_AF-A0A952EVB8-F1
#
_entry.id   AF-A0A952EVB8-F1
#
_cell.length_a   1.000
_cell.length_b   1.000
_cell.length_c   1.000
_cell.angle_alpha   90.00
_cell.angle_beta   90.00
_cell.angle_gamma   90.00
#
_symmetry.space_group_name_H-M   'P 1'
#
loop_
_entity.id
_entity.type
_entity.pdbx_description
1 polymer ?
#
loop_
_entity_poly.entity_id
_entity_poly.type
_entity_poly.pdbx_seq_one_letter_code
_entity_poly.pdbx_strand_id
1 'polypeptide(L)'
;MTDRVTVGNLRVAQVLYDFINNEALPGTDIDPDSFWAGVDKVVTDLSPQNEELLARRDDLQAQIDKYHRQHVIEPIDPEGYQQFLTEIGYLQPEPDDFTITTAGVDDEITTTAGPQL
;
A
#
# COMPACT_ATOMS: atom_id res chain seq x y z
N MET A 1 -21.02 0.12 21.34
CA MET A 1 -19.74 0.85 21.27
C MET A 1 -18.65 -0.18 21.42
N THR A 2 -17.58 -0.10 20.64
CA THR A 2 -16.42 -0.99 20.82
C THR A 2 -15.54 -0.39 21.89
N ASP A 3 -15.30 -1.13 22.98
CA ASP A 3 -14.36 -0.71 24.02
C ASP A 3 -12.94 -0.60 23.44
N ARG A 4 -12.17 0.39 23.90
CA ARG A 4 -10.84 0.68 23.38
C ARG A 4 -9.83 0.95 24.49
N VAL A 5 -8.60 0.52 24.26
CA VAL A 5 -7.42 0.79 25.09
C VAL A 5 -6.62 1.93 24.44
N THR A 6 -6.17 2.88 25.26
CA THR A 6 -5.26 3.93 24.80
C THR A 6 -3.82 3.42 24.82
N VAL A 7 -3.15 3.51 23.68
CA VAL A 7 -1.76 3.07 23.49
C VAL A 7 -1.03 4.19 22.74
N GLY A 8 -0.24 5.00 23.44
CA GLY A 8 0.34 6.22 22.85
C GLY A 8 -0.75 7.15 22.33
N ASN A 9 -0.72 7.48 21.04
CA ASN A 9 -1.75 8.28 20.37
C ASN A 9 -2.90 7.43 19.80
N LEU A 10 -2.76 6.10 19.79
CA LEU A 10 -3.76 5.18 19.28
C LEU A 10 -4.85 4.89 20.31
N ARG A 11 -6.05 4.60 19.79
CA ARG A 11 -7.12 3.94 20.54
C ARG A 11 -7.43 2.61 19.88
N VAL A 12 -6.86 1.54 20.41
CA VAL A 12 -6.96 0.17 19.86
C VAL A 12 -8.21 -0.51 20.40
N ALA A 13 -8.93 -1.25 19.57
CA ALA A 13 -10.07 -2.04 20.04
C ALA A 13 -9.62 -3.08 21.08
N GLN A 14 -10.35 -3.21 22.20
CA GLN A 14 -10.00 -4.10 23.31
C GLN A 14 -9.74 -5.53 22.82
N VAL A 15 -10.62 -6.06 21.97
CA VAL A 15 -10.50 -7.41 21.39
C VAL A 15 -9.19 -7.63 20.62
N LEU A 16 -8.71 -6.60 19.90
CA LEU A 16 -7.45 -6.68 19.16
C LEU A 16 -6.25 -6.57 20.10
N TYR A 17 -6.33 -5.66 21.07
CA TYR A 17 -5.28 -5.48 22.07
C TYR A 17 -5.06 -6.77 22.86
N ASP A 18 -6.14 -7.40 23.34
CA ASP A 18 -6.08 -8.63 24.12
C ASP A 18 -5.56 -9.81 23.28
N PHE A 19 -6.02 -9.95 22.03
CA PHE A 19 -5.52 -10.98 21.11
C PHE A 19 -4.00 -10.86 20.91
N ILE A 20 -3.51 -9.65 20.61
CA ILE A 20 -2.08 -9.45 20.36
C ILE A 20 -1.24 -9.81 21.59
N ASN A 21 -1.66 -9.35 22.78
CA ASN A 21 -0.88 -9.56 24.00
C ASN A 21 -0.95 -10.99 24.53
N ASN A 22 -2.11 -11.66 24.40
CA ASN A 22 -2.33 -12.96 25.02
C ASN A 22 -2.11 -14.14 24.06
N GLU A 23 -2.19 -13.92 22.75
CA GLU A 23 -2.12 -14.99 21.74
C GLU A 23 -1.00 -14.80 20.73
N ALA A 24 -0.79 -13.58 20.20
CA ALA A 24 0.16 -13.36 19.10
C ALA A 24 1.60 -13.12 19.54
N LEU A 25 1.82 -12.32 20.59
CA LEU A 25 3.16 -11.98 21.09
C LEU A 25 3.87 -13.11 21.85
N PRO A 26 3.19 -13.93 22.69
CA PRO A 26 3.86 -14.99 23.43
C PRO A 26 4.60 -15.97 22.50
N GLY A 27 5.90 -16.15 22.74
CA GLY A 27 6.78 -17.03 21.94
C GLY A 27 7.51 -16.35 20.78
N THR A 28 7.32 -15.03 20.58
CA THR A 28 8.03 -14.25 19.56
C THR A 28 9.32 -13.57 20.07
N ASP A 29 9.56 -13.59 21.39
CA ASP A 29 10.63 -12.85 22.08
C ASP A 29 10.56 -11.31 21.92
N ILE A 30 9.42 -10.78 21.48
CA ILE A 30 9.17 -9.33 21.36
C ILE A 30 8.49 -8.81 22.63
N ASP A 31 9.03 -7.73 23.18
CA ASP A 31 8.44 -7.02 24.32
C ASP A 31 7.13 -6.30 23.92
N PRO A 32 6.00 -6.50 24.65
CA PRO A 32 4.72 -5.90 24.31
C PRO A 32 4.71 -4.38 24.29
N ASP A 33 5.37 -3.73 25.26
CA ASP A 33 5.41 -2.26 25.34
C ASP A 33 6.18 -1.69 24.14
N SER A 34 7.30 -2.32 23.78
CA SER A 34 8.11 -1.98 22.61
C SER A 34 7.36 -2.19 21.30
N PHE A 35 6.60 -3.29 21.18
CA PHE A 35 5.76 -3.56 20.01
C PHE A 35 4.74 -2.43 19.82
N TRP A 36 3.98 -2.11 20.87
CA TRP A 36 2.92 -1.12 20.80
C TRP A 36 3.42 0.30 20.58
N ALA A 37 4.54 0.67 21.18
CA ALA A 37 5.23 1.93 20.87
C ALA A 37 5.69 1.99 19.40
N GLY A 38 6.18 0.86 18.87
CA GLY A 38 6.54 0.72 17.47
C GLY A 38 5.34 0.89 16.53
N VAL A 39 4.20 0.28 16.85
CA VAL A 39 2.95 0.42 16.09
C VAL A 39 2.47 1.87 16.07
N ASP A 40 2.41 2.55 17.22
CA ASP A 40 2.02 3.97 17.31
C ASP A 40 2.91 4.84 16.42
N LYS A 41 4.23 4.64 16.51
CA LYS A 41 5.21 5.37 15.70
C LYS A 41 5.02 5.13 14.20
N VAL A 42 4.97 3.87 13.77
CA VAL A 42 4.85 3.52 12.33
C VAL A 42 3.55 4.04 11.75
N VAL A 43 2.42 3.88 12.46
CA VAL A 43 1.13 4.41 12.00
C VAL A 43 1.17 5.93 11.91
N THR A 44 1.71 6.61 12.93
CA THR A 44 1.80 8.08 12.94
C THR A 44 2.67 8.60 11.79
N ASP A 45 3.83 7.99 11.58
CA ASP A 45 4.82 8.44 10.58
C ASP A 45 4.34 8.15 9.14
N LEU A 46 3.68 7.02 8.90
CA LEU A 46 3.36 6.55 7.53
C LEU A 46 1.92 6.78 7.08
N SER A 47 0.98 7.05 7.99
CA SER A 47 -0.42 7.33 7.58
C SER A 47 -0.56 8.52 6.63
N PRO A 48 0.11 9.67 6.85
CA PRO A 48 0.01 10.81 5.93
C PRO A 48 0.47 10.46 4.50
N GLN A 49 1.56 9.71 4.37
CA GLN A 49 2.05 9.27 3.06
C GLN A 49 1.08 8.28 2.40
N ASN A 50 0.47 7.37 3.17
CA ASN A 50 -0.52 6.44 2.65
C ASN A 50 -1.76 7.19 2.12
N GLU A 51 -2.26 8.18 2.87
CA GLU A 51 -3.37 9.05 2.43
C GLU A 51 -3.02 9.81 1.15
N GLU A 52 -1.79 10.36 1.05
CA GLU A 52 -1.31 11.04 -0.15
C GLU A 52 -1.26 10.10 -1.37
N LEU A 53 -0.82 8.86 -1.19
CA LEU A 53 -0.79 7.85 -2.26
C LEU A 53 -2.20 7.48 -2.74
N LEU A 54 -3.19 7.43 -1.84
CA LEU A 54 -4.59 7.23 -2.22
C LEU A 54 -5.15 8.45 -2.96
N ALA A 55 -4.90 9.66 -2.46
CA ALA A 55 -5.30 10.90 -3.12
C ALA A 55 -4.69 11.02 -4.54
N ARG A 56 -3.45 10.55 -4.72
CA ARG A 56 -2.81 10.49 -6.03
C ARG A 56 -3.51 9.54 -7.00
N ARG A 57 -4.05 8.40 -6.52
CA ARG A 57 -4.86 7.50 -7.35
C ARG A 57 -6.15 8.18 -7.79
N ASP A 58 -6.83 8.86 -6.88
CA ASP A 58 -8.07 9.58 -7.17
C ASP A 58 -7.84 10.71 -8.18
N ASP A 59 -6.75 11.47 -8.02
CA ASP A 59 -6.34 12.52 -8.94
C ASP A 59 -6.07 12.00 -10.36
N LEU A 60 -5.26 10.94 -10.49
CA LEU A 60 -4.99 10.29 -11.78
C LEU A 60 -6.28 9.81 -12.45
N GLN A 61 -7.16 9.14 -11.70
CA GLN A 61 -8.43 8.66 -12.23
C GLN A 61 -9.34 9.81 -12.66
N ALA A 62 -9.43 10.89 -11.87
CA ALA A 62 -10.24 12.05 -12.21
C ALA A 62 -9.77 12.74 -13.49
N GLN A 63 -8.45 12.81 -13.71
CA GLN A 63 -7.86 13.35 -14.94
C GLN A 63 -8.16 12.45 -16.15
N ILE A 64 -8.02 11.13 -16.02
CA ILE A 64 -8.34 10.16 -17.08
C ILE A 64 -9.83 10.22 -17.43
N ASP A 65 -10.71 10.25 -16.43
CA ASP A 65 -12.15 10.38 -16.65
C ASP A 65 -12.49 11.69 -17.38
N LYS A 66 -11.86 12.80 -16.99
CA LYS A 66 -12.05 14.10 -17.63
C LYS A 66 -11.57 14.06 -19.08
N TYR A 67 -10.43 13.44 -19.34
CA TYR A 67 -9.90 13.26 -20.69
C TYR A 67 -10.91 12.55 -21.59
N HIS A 68 -11.43 11.39 -21.16
CA HIS A 68 -12.42 10.65 -21.95
C HIS A 68 -13.77 11.37 -22.07
N ARG A 69 -14.25 12.07 -21.04
CA ARG A 69 -15.48 12.88 -21.13
C ARG A 69 -15.37 14.03 -22.14
N GLN A 70 -14.16 14.50 -22.44
CA GLN A 70 -13.90 15.56 -23.41
C GLN A 70 -13.70 15.03 -24.84
N HIS A 71 -13.44 13.73 -25.00
CA HIS A 71 -13.14 13.07 -26.29
C HIS A 71 -14.11 11.90 -26.52
N VAL A 72 -15.41 12.21 -26.56
CA VAL A 72 -16.49 11.20 -26.61
C VAL A 72 -16.93 10.81 -28.02
N ILE A 73 -16.64 11.64 -29.03
CA ILE A 73 -17.09 11.44 -30.41
C ILE A 73 -15.96 10.88 -31.27
N GLU A 74 -14.75 11.39 -31.03
CA GLU A 74 -13.56 11.03 -31.76
C GLU A 74 -13.09 9.60 -31.37
N PRO A 75 -12.53 8.83 -32.32
CA PRO A 75 -11.79 7.63 -31.95
C PRO A 75 -10.58 8.03 -31.08
N ILE A 76 -10.16 7.14 -30.19
CA ILE A 76 -8.96 7.37 -29.36
C ILE A 76 -7.75 7.51 -30.30
N ASP A 77 -7.04 8.64 -30.18
CA ASP A 77 -5.71 8.83 -30.74
C ASP A 77 -4.66 8.23 -29.79
N PRO A 78 -3.98 7.12 -30.17
CA PRO A 78 -3.05 6.45 -29.28
C PRO A 78 -1.84 7.30 -28.90
N GLU A 79 -1.31 8.12 -29.83
CA GLU A 79 -0.12 8.94 -29.59
C GLU A 79 -0.46 10.09 -28.63
N GLY A 80 -1.56 10.80 -28.89
CA GLY A 80 -2.07 11.84 -28.00
C GLY A 80 -2.44 11.33 -26.61
N TYR A 81 -3.02 10.13 -26.51
CA TYR A 81 -3.37 9.53 -25.22
C TYR A 81 -2.13 9.13 -24.42
N GLN A 82 -1.13 8.53 -25.07
CA GLN A 82 0.13 8.19 -24.41
C GLN A 82 0.87 9.46 -23.92
N GLN A 83 0.88 10.52 -24.72
CA GLN A 83 1.44 11.81 -24.31
C GLN A 83 0.71 12.36 -23.08
N PHE A 84 -0.62 12.39 -23.10
CA PHE A 84 -1.44 12.81 -21.95
C PHE A 84 -1.08 12.02 -20.67
N LEU A 85 -1.04 10.68 -20.76
CA LEU A 85 -0.72 9.85 -19.60
C LEU A 85 0.71 10.11 -19.07
N THR A 86 1.64 10.44 -19.95
CA THR A 86 3.01 10.83 -19.56
C THR A 86 3.00 12.20 -18.86
N GLU A 87 2.27 13.18 -19.41
CA GLU A 87 2.18 14.54 -18.86
C GLU A 87 1.56 14.59 -17.45
N ILE A 88 0.53 13.79 -17.20
CA ILE A 88 -0.08 13.69 -15.86
C ILE A 88 0.76 12.86 -14.88
N GLY A 89 1.87 12.28 -15.33
CA GLY A 89 2.77 11.43 -14.54
C GLY A 89 2.20 10.05 -14.22
N TYR A 90 1.28 9.54 -15.05
CA TYR A 90 0.80 8.16 -14.98
C TYR A 90 1.81 7.20 -15.62
N LEU A 91 2.25 7.52 -16.84
CA LEU A 91 3.38 6.84 -17.47
C LEU A 91 4.68 7.53 -17.02
N GLN A 92 5.57 6.73 -16.44
CA GLN A 92 6.89 7.17 -16.00
C GLN A 92 7.96 6.63 -16.95
N PRO A 93 9.14 7.27 -17.02
CA PRO A 93 10.28 6.72 -17.76
C PRO A 93 10.62 5.32 -17.27
N GLU A 94 10.97 4.44 -18.20
CA GLU A 94 11.51 3.12 -17.87
C GLU A 94 12.87 3.28 -17.17
N PRO A 95 13.11 2.57 -16.04
CA PRO A 95 14.41 2.58 -15.40
C PRO A 95 15.45 1.79 -16.22
N ASP A 96 16.73 2.01 -15.93
CA ASP A 96 17.80 1.19 -16.50
C ASP A 96 17.68 -0.29 -16.07
N ASP A 97 18.24 -1.18 -16.89
CA ASP A 97 18.31 -2.62 -16.60
C ASP A 97 18.93 -2.89 -15.22
N PHE A 98 18.25 -3.74 -14.44
CA PHE A 98 18.74 -4.22 -13.15
C PHE A 98 18.32 -5.68 -12.91
N THR A 99 18.88 -6.30 -11.87
CA THR A 99 18.50 -7.64 -11.43
C THR A 99 17.99 -7.58 -9.99
N ILE A 100 16.87 -8.25 -9.71
CA ILE A 100 16.32 -8.36 -8.34
C ILE A 100 17.31 -9.08 -7.42
N THR A 101 17.35 -8.69 -6.14
CA THR A 101 18.33 -9.19 -5.16
C THR A 101 17.71 -9.96 -4.00
N THR A 102 16.41 -10.23 -4.07
CA THR A 102 15.65 -10.91 -3.01
C THR A 102 16.23 -12.30 -2.73
N ALA A 103 16.48 -12.60 -1.46
CA ALA A 103 17.05 -13.86 -1.01
C ALA A 103 16.21 -14.47 0.12
N GLY A 104 16.40 -15.77 0.41
CA GLY A 104 15.66 -16.48 1.45
C GLY A 104 14.18 -16.72 1.10
N VAL A 105 13.89 -16.90 -0.19
CA VAL A 105 12.55 -17.15 -0.72
C VAL A 105 12.38 -18.66 -0.95
N ASP A 106 11.26 -19.24 -0.52
CA ASP A 106 10.97 -20.67 -0.64
C ASP A 106 10.89 -21.19 -2.10
N ASP A 107 11.09 -22.49 -2.27
CA ASP A 107 11.14 -23.17 -3.58
C ASP A 107 9.80 -23.13 -4.32
N GLU A 108 8.68 -23.11 -3.58
CA GLU A 108 7.34 -22.92 -4.11
C GLU A 108 7.19 -21.61 -4.90
N ILE A 109 8.01 -20.60 -4.59
CA ILE A 109 8.00 -19.30 -5.26
C ILE A 109 9.11 -19.23 -6.33
N THR A 110 10.29 -19.78 -6.05
CA THR A 110 11.49 -19.54 -6.90
C THR A 110 11.66 -20.55 -8.03
N THR A 111 11.23 -21.81 -7.86
CA THR A 111 11.58 -22.90 -8.78
C THR A 111 10.39 -23.74 -9.23
N THR A 112 9.25 -23.70 -8.53
CA THR A 112 8.07 -24.49 -8.85
C THR A 112 6.99 -23.65 -9.53
N ALA A 113 6.52 -24.07 -10.71
CA ALA A 113 5.32 -23.50 -11.33
C ALA A 113 4.08 -24.29 -10.90
N GLY A 114 3.06 -23.61 -10.36
CA GLY A 114 1.82 -24.24 -9.91
C GLY A 114 0.68 -23.25 -9.66
N PRO A 115 -0.53 -23.74 -9.35
CA PRO A 115 -1.68 -22.88 -9.05
C PRO A 115 -1.51 -22.11 -7.73
N GLN A 116 -2.05 -20.89 -7.67
CA GLN A 116 -2.23 -20.10 -6.45
C GLN A 116 -3.73 -20.00 -6.15
N LEU A 117 -4.14 -20.39 -4.93
CA LEU A 117 -5.54 -20.34 -4.45
C LEU A 117 -5.82 -19.08 -3.63
#